data_AF-A0A150WYR6-F1
#
_entry.id   AF-A0A150WYR6-F1
#
_cell.length_a   1.000
_cell.length_b   1.000
_cell.length_c   1.000
_cell.angle_alpha   90.00
_cell.angle_beta   90.00
_cell.angle_gamma   90.00
#
_symmetry.space_group_name_H-M   'P 1'
#
loop_
_entity.id
_entity.type
_entity.pdbx_description
1 polymer ?
#
loop_
_entity_poly.entity_id
_entity_poly.type
_entity_poly.pdbx_seq_one_letter_code
_entity_poly.pdbx_strand_id
1 'polypeptide(L)'
;MGLGKKTPQKTLKIQFKQWGVLASQGNCLLFDFSEAESYEKKDLKVATAIANTPIQSLKKKLIQKRYSVKKNKVKQNLNANNLLPDYFLIECYNPSDQSITLTLTIRNEDPKFSKIPFQYKVEINSGYNKELIPFTEIEKRIRTKLDFRIDLTPENIDETHPLYFGLLEFVQFKDHKPTQKKLSKIKCIVWDLDNTLWHGILTESGVSDLRLRSGVTNVLASLEEKGILNSIASKNKHEDAIQVLEHFGLSEYFVFPKISWQPKSNSIRELIKDLNISIDTLLFVDDSKFEREEVKNIFPNIKVLDAEYIDSILGLDEVQTNATDESKNRKSFYLREAQRKQEAENFDGEYLTFLKSCEIKLTLLSLEKEFFQRVFELTQRTNQMNFSGNLYEEGRIEKIASDPNLDTYVMQCADKFGDYGIVGFAIIDKEKNQLIDLMFSCRIQSKRIEHAFINFCLNKYLPKDDFRVKYKKTERNKFSAQVFDDFAFETEKKLEDTHFLIFKSNKSIPSNDVVEVIK
;
A
#
# COMPACT_ATOMS: atom_id res chain seq x y z
N MET A 1 0.87 1.60 25.11
CA MET A 1 0.37 1.21 26.46
C MET A 1 1.56 1.07 27.42
N GLY A 2 1.71 2.01 28.34
CA GLY A 2 2.63 1.90 29.48
C GLY A 2 2.06 0.98 30.56
N LEU A 3 2.92 0.16 31.15
CA LEU A 3 2.62 -0.79 32.21
C LEU A 3 2.17 -0.07 33.49
N GLY A 4 0.87 -0.05 33.75
CA GLY A 4 0.28 0.38 35.02
C GLY A 4 -0.73 -0.66 35.52
N LYS A 5 -0.36 -1.36 36.60
CA LYS A 5 -1.17 -2.30 37.42
C LYS A 5 -2.02 -3.31 36.64
N LYS A 6 -1.45 -4.52 36.44
CA LYS A 6 -2.10 -5.71 35.85
C LYS A 6 -3.31 -6.15 36.70
N THR A 7 -4.51 -5.73 36.32
CA THR A 7 -5.70 -6.57 36.50
C THR A 7 -5.46 -7.84 35.66
N PRO A 8 -5.62 -9.07 36.19
CA PRO A 8 -5.45 -10.27 35.38
C PRO A 8 -6.43 -10.22 34.21
N GLN A 9 -5.89 -10.13 33.00
CA GLN A 9 -6.67 -10.18 31.77
C GLN A 9 -7.33 -11.57 31.69
N LYS A 10 -8.66 -11.60 31.55
CA LYS A 10 -9.41 -12.86 31.54
C LYS A 10 -9.19 -13.55 30.20
N THR A 11 -8.70 -14.78 30.25
CA THR A 11 -8.50 -15.61 29.06
C THR A 11 -9.68 -16.54 28.84
N LEU A 12 -10.18 -16.62 27.61
CA LEU A 12 -11.20 -17.58 27.20
C LEU A 12 -10.53 -18.86 26.70
N LYS A 13 -10.71 -19.96 27.46
CA LYS A 13 -10.26 -21.30 27.05
C LYS A 13 -11.26 -21.92 26.08
N ILE A 14 -10.81 -22.27 24.88
CA ILE A 14 -11.64 -22.92 23.85
C ILE A 14 -10.96 -24.21 23.39
N GLN A 15 -11.69 -25.31 23.50
CA GLN A 15 -11.34 -26.57 22.86
C GLN A 15 -12.22 -26.72 21.62
N PHE A 16 -11.63 -26.60 20.45
CA PHE A 16 -12.36 -26.77 19.20
C PHE A 16 -12.60 -28.25 18.92
N LYS A 17 -13.79 -28.58 18.40
CA LYS A 17 -14.09 -29.88 17.81
C LYS A 17 -13.94 -29.77 16.30
N GLN A 18 -13.84 -30.90 15.60
CA GLN A 18 -13.95 -30.94 14.14
C GLN A 18 -15.16 -30.10 13.66
N TRP A 19 -14.91 -29.11 12.79
CA TRP A 19 -15.91 -28.14 12.28
C TRP A 19 -16.49 -27.14 13.30
N GLY A 20 -15.93 -27.04 14.50
CA GLY A 20 -16.33 -26.06 15.50
C GLY A 20 -15.96 -24.64 15.08
N VAL A 21 -16.92 -23.72 15.11
CA VAL A 21 -16.72 -22.30 14.76
C VAL A 21 -16.98 -21.42 15.96
N LEU A 22 -16.06 -20.50 16.26
CA LEU A 22 -16.32 -19.40 17.18
C LEU A 22 -16.97 -18.25 16.39
N ALA A 23 -18.23 -17.97 16.67
CA ALA A 23 -19.04 -17.06 15.87
C ALA A 23 -19.62 -15.92 16.72
N SER A 24 -19.64 -14.71 16.15
CA SER A 24 -20.31 -13.54 16.76
C SER A 24 -20.89 -12.60 15.71
N GLN A 25 -21.86 -11.78 16.12
CA GLN A 25 -22.25 -10.61 15.35
C GLN A 25 -21.17 -9.55 15.53
N GLY A 26 -20.65 -9.00 14.43
CA GLY A 26 -19.66 -7.95 14.48
C GLY A 26 -20.28 -6.56 14.66
N ASN A 27 -19.53 -5.66 15.29
CA ASN A 27 -19.79 -4.23 15.38
C ASN A 27 -18.46 -3.51 15.57
N CYS A 28 -18.33 -2.33 14.97
CA CYS A 28 -17.12 -1.50 15.03
C CYS A 28 -17.19 -0.43 16.12
N LEU A 29 -18.23 -0.43 16.97
CA LEU A 29 -18.37 0.53 18.06
C LEU A 29 -17.24 0.38 19.07
N LEU A 30 -16.45 1.44 19.21
CA LEU A 30 -15.36 1.52 20.17
C LEU A 30 -15.84 2.06 21.52
N PHE A 31 -15.24 1.56 22.59
CA PHE A 31 -15.43 2.01 23.97
C PHE A 31 -14.08 2.36 24.57
N ASP A 32 -14.06 3.32 25.48
CA ASP A 32 -12.87 3.54 26.30
C ASP A 32 -12.59 2.30 27.15
N PHE A 33 -11.31 2.05 27.43
CA PHE A 33 -10.89 0.84 28.15
C PHE A 33 -11.64 0.64 29.48
N SER A 34 -11.86 1.72 30.26
CA SER A 34 -12.60 1.66 31.51
C SER A 34 -14.09 1.31 31.32
N GLU A 35 -14.70 1.77 30.23
CA GLU A 35 -16.09 1.45 29.90
C GLU A 35 -16.22 0.00 29.46
N ALA A 36 -15.33 -0.46 28.57
CA ALA A 36 -15.26 -1.85 28.12
C ALA A 36 -15.07 -2.79 29.31
N GLU A 37 -14.15 -2.49 30.22
CA GLU A 37 -13.92 -3.28 31.43
C GLU A 37 -15.18 -3.31 32.33
N SER A 38 -15.89 -2.19 32.47
CA SER A 38 -17.15 -2.16 33.20
C SER A 38 -18.24 -3.01 32.54
N TYR A 39 -18.35 -2.97 31.21
CA TYR A 39 -19.31 -3.79 30.47
C TYR A 39 -19.01 -5.28 30.64
N GLU A 40 -17.75 -5.66 30.50
CA GLU A 40 -17.31 -7.05 30.67
C GLU A 40 -17.58 -7.55 32.10
N LYS A 41 -17.24 -6.75 33.13
CA LYS A 41 -17.53 -7.09 34.54
C LYS A 41 -19.03 -7.30 34.80
N LYS A 42 -19.90 -6.43 34.27
CA LYS A 42 -21.37 -6.58 34.39
C LYS A 42 -21.85 -7.83 33.67
N ASP A 43 -21.33 -8.08 32.48
CA ASP A 43 -21.71 -9.22 31.66
C ASP A 43 -21.30 -10.56 32.28
N LEU A 44 -20.12 -10.65 32.88
CA LEU A 44 -19.71 -11.84 33.62
C LEU A 44 -20.61 -12.12 34.82
N LYS A 45 -21.04 -11.11 35.58
CA LYS A 45 -21.97 -11.33 36.71
C LYS A 45 -23.27 -11.99 36.24
N VAL A 46 -23.82 -11.52 35.12
CA VAL A 46 -25.00 -12.12 34.48
C VAL A 46 -24.69 -13.53 33.99
N ALA A 47 -23.51 -13.76 33.41
CA ALA A 47 -23.08 -15.09 32.97
C ALA A 47 -22.99 -16.10 34.11
N THR A 48 -22.37 -15.72 35.21
CA THR A 48 -22.21 -16.55 36.40
C THR A 48 -23.57 -16.90 37.01
N ALA A 49 -24.50 -15.93 37.09
CA ALA A 49 -25.85 -16.19 37.57
C ALA A 49 -26.60 -17.21 36.69
N ILE A 50 -26.51 -17.08 35.37
CA ILE A 50 -27.11 -18.03 34.43
C ILE A 50 -26.43 -19.41 34.53
N ALA A 51 -25.10 -19.45 34.66
CA ALA A 51 -24.33 -20.69 34.76
C ALA A 51 -24.73 -21.50 36.00
N ASN A 52 -24.99 -20.81 37.13
CA ASN A 52 -25.41 -21.38 38.40
C ASN A 52 -26.92 -21.68 38.49
N THR A 53 -27.69 -21.49 37.41
CA THR A 53 -29.12 -21.83 37.39
C THR A 53 -29.29 -23.36 37.45
N PRO A 54 -29.94 -23.92 38.48
CA PRO A 54 -30.01 -25.37 38.69
C PRO A 54 -30.94 -26.07 37.68
N ILE A 55 -31.99 -25.38 37.23
CA ILE A 55 -32.97 -25.92 36.30
C ILE A 55 -32.44 -25.80 34.86
N GLN A 56 -32.13 -26.93 34.22
CA GLN A 56 -31.50 -26.98 32.90
C GLN A 56 -32.35 -26.32 31.79
N SER A 57 -33.66 -26.51 31.81
CA SER A 57 -34.59 -25.91 30.84
C SER A 57 -34.64 -24.38 30.95
N LEU A 58 -34.62 -23.87 32.18
CA LEU A 58 -34.55 -22.44 32.47
C LEU A 58 -33.18 -21.86 32.07
N LYS A 59 -32.08 -22.55 32.41
CA LYS A 59 -30.73 -22.18 32.00
C LYS A 59 -30.62 -22.03 30.48
N LYS A 60 -31.14 -22.99 29.71
CA LYS A 60 -31.19 -22.92 28.24
C LYS A 60 -31.97 -21.70 27.74
N LYS A 61 -33.16 -21.44 28.31
CA LYS A 61 -33.97 -20.25 27.96
C LYS A 61 -33.23 -18.94 28.28
N LEU A 62 -32.57 -18.84 29.43
CA LEU A 62 -31.82 -17.65 29.84
C LEU A 62 -30.61 -17.40 28.94
N ILE A 63 -29.86 -18.45 28.55
CA ILE A 63 -28.76 -18.35 27.59
C ILE A 63 -29.27 -17.80 26.24
N GLN A 64 -30.35 -18.39 25.71
CA GLN A 64 -30.95 -17.95 24.44
C GLN A 64 -31.45 -16.51 24.50
N LYS A 65 -32.14 -16.13 25.58
CA LYS A 65 -32.64 -14.76 25.77
C LYS A 65 -31.49 -13.77 25.86
N ARG A 66 -30.44 -14.08 26.63
CA ARG A 66 -29.25 -13.23 26.72
C ARG A 66 -28.55 -13.05 25.38
N TYR A 67 -28.38 -14.13 24.61
CA TYR A 67 -27.81 -14.05 23.27
C TYR A 67 -28.64 -13.15 22.35
N SER A 68 -29.97 -13.33 22.32
CA SER A 68 -30.88 -12.51 21.51
C SER A 68 -30.82 -11.02 21.88
N VAL A 69 -30.83 -10.69 23.18
CA VAL A 69 -30.73 -9.30 23.65
C VAL A 69 -29.40 -8.67 23.23
N LYS A 70 -28.28 -9.39 23.40
CA LYS A 70 -26.97 -8.92 22.96
C LYS A 70 -26.90 -8.71 21.45
N LYS A 71 -27.34 -9.71 20.68
CA LYS A 71 -27.37 -9.64 19.20
C LYS A 71 -28.14 -8.41 18.72
N ASN A 72 -29.32 -8.16 19.28
CA ASN A 72 -30.12 -6.99 18.89
C ASN A 72 -29.47 -5.67 19.30
N LYS A 73 -28.84 -5.59 20.47
CA LYS A 73 -28.12 -4.39 20.91
C LYS A 73 -26.92 -4.08 20.00
N VAL A 74 -26.20 -5.11 19.55
CA VAL A 74 -25.10 -4.98 18.58
C VAL A 74 -25.63 -4.36 17.28
N LYS A 75 -26.74 -4.89 16.72
CA LYS A 75 -27.36 -4.38 15.49
C LYS A 75 -27.86 -2.93 15.60
N GLN A 76 -28.48 -2.57 16.72
CA GLN A 76 -28.98 -1.21 16.94
C GLN A 76 -27.87 -0.15 17.00
N ASN A 77 -26.68 -0.55 17.42
CA ASN A 77 -25.56 0.35 17.68
C ASN A 77 -24.55 0.47 16.52
N LEU A 78 -24.81 -0.16 15.37
CA LEU A 78 -23.90 -0.18 14.21
C LEU A 78 -23.59 1.21 13.63
N ASN A 79 -24.39 2.24 13.95
CA ASN A 79 -24.23 3.61 13.47
C ASN A 79 -24.01 4.65 14.58
N ALA A 80 -23.68 4.22 15.81
CA ALA A 80 -23.70 5.11 16.96
C ALA A 80 -22.51 6.10 17.02
N ASN A 81 -21.36 5.80 16.38
CA ASN A 81 -20.18 6.65 16.37
C ASN A 81 -19.44 6.62 15.01
N ASN A 82 -18.77 7.72 14.65
CA ASN A 82 -17.96 7.86 13.44
C ASN A 82 -16.50 7.37 13.60
N LEU A 83 -16.11 6.94 14.81
CA LEU A 83 -14.77 6.41 15.06
C LEU A 83 -14.67 4.99 14.51
N LEU A 84 -13.61 4.74 13.73
CA LEU A 84 -13.32 3.42 13.18
C LEU A 84 -12.16 2.77 13.95
N PRO A 85 -12.17 1.43 14.10
CA PRO A 85 -11.04 0.68 14.65
C PRO A 85 -9.77 0.84 13.80
N ASP A 86 -8.61 0.67 14.44
CA ASP A 86 -7.32 0.57 13.73
C ASP A 86 -7.08 -0.88 13.26
N TYR A 87 -7.42 -1.84 14.11
CA TYR A 87 -7.15 -3.27 13.91
C TYR A 87 -8.30 -4.14 14.42
N PHE A 88 -8.38 -5.37 13.91
CA PHE A 88 -8.94 -6.50 14.63
C PHE A 88 -7.77 -7.26 15.30
N LEU A 89 -7.75 -7.29 16.63
CA LEU A 89 -6.70 -7.89 17.44
C LEU A 89 -7.08 -9.31 17.83
N ILE A 90 -6.18 -10.26 17.62
CA ILE A 90 -6.27 -11.64 18.11
C ILE A 90 -5.10 -11.88 19.06
N GLU A 91 -5.38 -12.05 20.34
CA GLU A 91 -4.43 -12.59 21.31
C GLU A 91 -4.77 -14.04 21.60
N CYS A 92 -3.82 -14.94 21.43
CA CYS A 92 -4.04 -16.37 21.63
C CYS A 92 -2.79 -17.07 22.15
N TYR A 93 -2.92 -17.81 23.24
CA TYR A 93 -1.88 -18.71 23.73
C TYR A 93 -2.21 -20.14 23.31
N ASN A 94 -1.25 -20.77 22.65
CA ASN A 94 -1.29 -22.18 22.25
C ASN A 94 -0.35 -23.00 23.14
N PRO A 95 -0.89 -23.92 23.97
CA PRO A 95 -0.08 -24.77 24.84
C PRO A 95 0.57 -25.95 24.10
N SER A 96 0.21 -26.22 22.84
CA SER A 96 0.75 -27.32 22.05
C SER A 96 2.06 -26.94 21.38
N ASP A 97 2.87 -27.94 21.05
CA ASP A 97 4.09 -27.79 20.25
C ASP A 97 3.79 -27.68 18.74
N GLN A 98 2.55 -27.96 18.32
CA GLN A 98 2.09 -27.86 16.93
C GLN A 98 1.42 -26.51 16.64
N SER A 99 1.68 -25.94 15.46
CA SER A 99 0.97 -24.72 15.02
C SER A 99 -0.46 -25.04 14.59
N ILE A 100 -1.40 -24.18 15.01
CA ILE A 100 -2.82 -24.27 14.65
C ILE A 100 -3.17 -23.06 13.78
N THR A 101 -3.65 -23.31 12.57
CA THR A 101 -4.16 -22.31 11.65
C THR A 101 -5.63 -22.03 11.97
N LEU A 102 -5.94 -20.76 12.22
CA LEU A 102 -7.31 -20.27 12.33
C LEU A 102 -7.63 -19.37 11.13
N THR A 103 -8.82 -19.52 10.57
CA THR A 103 -9.32 -18.66 9.51
C THR A 103 -10.39 -17.74 10.08
N LEU A 104 -10.06 -16.46 10.15
CA LEU A 104 -10.99 -15.37 10.43
C LEU A 104 -11.79 -15.08 9.16
N THR A 105 -13.10 -15.27 9.22
CA THR A 105 -14.04 -14.92 8.16
C THR A 105 -14.99 -13.84 8.65
N ILE A 106 -15.03 -12.71 7.95
CA ILE A 106 -16.00 -11.64 8.19
C ILE A 106 -16.91 -11.55 6.96
N ARG A 107 -18.22 -11.49 7.17
CA ARG A 107 -19.20 -11.49 6.08
C ARG A 107 -20.40 -10.62 6.40
N ASN A 108 -20.80 -9.76 5.47
CA ASN A 108 -22.07 -9.04 5.58
C ASN A 108 -23.27 -10.02 5.55
N GLU A 109 -24.29 -9.77 6.37
CA GLU A 109 -25.54 -10.55 6.33
C GLU A 109 -26.42 -10.14 5.15
N ASP A 110 -26.28 -8.91 4.65
CA ASP A 110 -26.99 -8.42 3.46
C ASP A 110 -26.63 -9.27 2.23
N PRO A 111 -27.62 -9.91 1.55
CA PRO A 111 -27.40 -10.76 0.38
C PRO A 111 -26.62 -10.11 -0.76
N LYS A 112 -26.70 -8.77 -0.91
CA LYS A 112 -25.97 -8.02 -1.93
C LYS A 112 -24.46 -8.00 -1.67
N PHE A 113 -24.06 -8.00 -0.40
CA PHE A 113 -22.67 -7.88 0.03
C PHE A 113 -22.12 -9.16 0.67
N SER A 114 -22.94 -10.20 0.82
CA SER A 114 -22.56 -11.45 1.49
C SER A 114 -21.75 -12.40 0.62
N LYS A 115 -21.69 -12.19 -0.71
CA LYS A 115 -21.05 -13.14 -1.65
C LYS A 115 -19.55 -13.31 -1.42
N ILE A 116 -18.83 -12.22 -1.16
CA ILE A 116 -17.37 -12.22 -1.00
C ILE A 116 -17.05 -11.83 0.44
N PRO A 117 -16.65 -12.78 1.31
CA PRO A 117 -16.23 -12.46 2.67
C PRO A 117 -14.83 -11.83 2.68
N PHE A 118 -14.51 -11.13 3.75
CA PHE A 118 -13.12 -10.95 4.15
C PHE A 118 -12.64 -12.25 4.80
N GLN A 119 -11.51 -12.78 4.36
CA GLN A 119 -10.89 -13.96 4.96
C GLN A 119 -9.42 -13.67 5.26
N TYR A 120 -8.98 -14.06 6.44
CA TYR A 120 -7.62 -13.91 6.91
C TYR A 120 -7.20 -15.17 7.65
N LYS A 121 -6.08 -15.76 7.26
CA LYS A 121 -5.51 -16.92 7.95
C LYS A 121 -4.47 -16.44 8.95
N VAL A 122 -4.63 -16.85 10.20
CA VAL A 122 -3.66 -16.62 11.27
C VAL A 122 -3.07 -17.96 11.69
N GLU A 123 -1.74 -18.04 11.72
CA GLU A 123 -1.04 -19.21 12.24
C GLU A 123 -0.71 -18.99 13.73
N ILE A 124 -1.30 -19.81 14.58
CA ILE A 124 -1.09 -19.77 16.04
C ILE A 124 0.02 -20.77 16.39
N ASN A 125 1.23 -20.26 16.52
CA ASN A 125 2.41 -21.03 16.91
C ASN A 125 2.36 -21.40 18.40
N SER A 126 3.21 -22.32 18.84
CA SER A 126 3.37 -22.62 20.27
C SER A 126 3.68 -21.36 21.08
N GLY A 127 3.07 -21.22 22.25
CA GLY A 127 3.20 -20.06 23.12
C GLY A 127 2.21 -18.92 22.83
N TYR A 128 2.57 -17.69 23.22
CA TYR A 128 1.71 -16.51 23.08
C TYR A 128 1.83 -15.91 21.68
N ASN A 129 0.68 -15.70 21.04
CA ASN A 129 0.54 -15.08 19.72
C ASN A 129 -0.29 -13.82 19.85
N LYS A 130 0.09 -12.81 19.07
CA LYS A 130 -0.62 -11.54 18.95
C LYS A 130 -0.67 -11.14 17.48
N GLU A 131 -1.85 -11.22 16.90
CA GLU A 131 -2.10 -10.86 15.50
C GLU A 131 -2.86 -9.53 15.43
N LEU A 132 -2.40 -8.63 14.57
CA LEU A 132 -3.02 -7.34 14.32
C LEU A 132 -3.45 -7.27 12.85
N ILE A 133 -4.75 -7.42 12.61
CA ILE A 133 -5.31 -7.40 11.26
C ILE A 133 -5.77 -5.96 10.96
N PRO A 134 -5.16 -5.24 10.01
CA PRO A 134 -5.52 -3.85 9.76
C PRO A 134 -6.99 -3.71 9.38
N PHE A 135 -7.70 -2.80 10.07
CA PHE A 135 -9.11 -2.55 9.78
C PHE A 135 -9.32 -2.06 8.33
N THR A 136 -8.32 -1.37 7.78
CA THR A 136 -8.30 -0.93 6.38
C THR A 136 -8.36 -2.08 5.37
N GLU A 137 -7.90 -3.28 5.73
CA GLU A 137 -8.05 -4.45 4.85
C GLU A 137 -9.43 -5.10 4.96
N ILE A 138 -10.05 -4.99 6.13
CA ILE A 138 -11.40 -5.48 6.42
C ILE A 138 -12.43 -4.59 5.71
N GLU A 139 -12.32 -3.27 5.81
CA GLU A 139 -13.28 -2.31 5.26
C GLU A 139 -13.33 -2.32 3.71
N LYS A 140 -12.24 -2.72 3.04
CA LYS A 140 -12.21 -2.92 1.58
C LYS A 140 -13.25 -3.94 1.12
N ARG A 141 -13.53 -4.94 1.97
CA ARG A 141 -14.39 -6.09 1.65
C ARG A 141 -15.71 -6.07 2.41
N ILE A 142 -15.77 -5.44 3.58
CA ILE A 142 -16.94 -5.46 4.46
C ILE A 142 -17.56 -4.07 4.57
N ARG A 143 -18.87 -3.99 4.35
CA ARG A 143 -19.65 -2.78 4.62
C ARG A 143 -19.95 -2.73 6.12
N THR A 144 -19.13 -2.00 6.86
CA THR A 144 -19.12 -1.97 8.33
C THR A 144 -20.37 -1.32 8.94
N LYS A 145 -21.11 -0.51 8.15
CA LYS A 145 -22.40 0.07 8.52
C LYS A 145 -23.61 -0.86 8.32
N LEU A 146 -23.39 -2.04 7.71
CA LEU A 146 -24.42 -3.08 7.57
C LEU A 146 -24.17 -4.19 8.58
N ASP A 147 -25.17 -5.00 8.85
CA ASP A 147 -25.00 -6.21 9.66
C ASP A 147 -23.89 -7.10 9.05
N PHE A 148 -22.94 -7.52 9.88
CA PHE A 148 -21.94 -8.50 9.50
C PHE A 148 -21.64 -9.48 10.64
N ARG A 149 -21.22 -10.68 10.27
CA ARG A 149 -20.83 -11.76 11.16
C ARG A 149 -19.33 -11.95 11.11
N ILE A 150 -18.75 -12.33 12.25
CA ILE A 150 -17.35 -12.70 12.41
C ILE A 150 -17.30 -14.15 12.85
N ASP A 151 -16.56 -14.96 12.13
CA ASP A 151 -16.34 -16.38 12.38
C ASP A 151 -14.84 -16.67 12.47
N LEU A 152 -14.43 -17.44 13.47
CA LEU A 152 -13.07 -17.95 13.59
C LEU A 152 -13.13 -19.48 13.55
N THR A 153 -12.56 -20.05 12.49
CA THR A 153 -12.63 -21.48 12.19
C THR A 153 -11.23 -22.08 12.19
N PRO A 154 -10.94 -23.11 13.00
CA PRO A 154 -9.67 -23.82 12.91
C PRO A 154 -9.62 -24.71 11.66
N GLU A 155 -8.47 -24.74 10.97
CA GLU A 155 -8.27 -25.56 9.78
C GLU A 155 -7.62 -26.91 10.11
N ASN A 156 -6.59 -26.91 10.97
CA ASN A 156 -5.93 -28.09 11.49
C ASN A 156 -6.15 -28.17 13.00
N ILE A 157 -7.08 -29.04 13.41
CA ILE A 157 -7.51 -29.14 14.80
C ILE A 157 -6.72 -30.26 15.48
N ASP A 158 -6.10 -29.92 16.61
CA ASP A 158 -5.72 -30.89 17.61
C ASP A 158 -6.79 -30.91 18.72
N GLU A 159 -7.66 -31.92 18.71
CA GLU A 159 -8.77 -32.01 19.66
C GLU A 159 -8.31 -32.19 21.12
N THR A 160 -7.02 -32.44 21.35
CA THR A 160 -6.45 -32.67 22.69
C THR A 160 -5.92 -31.41 23.36
N HIS A 161 -5.63 -30.34 22.61
CA HIS A 161 -5.01 -29.12 23.13
C HIS A 161 -5.91 -27.88 22.98
N PRO A 162 -6.42 -27.30 24.08
CA PRO A 162 -7.26 -26.10 24.03
C PRO A 162 -6.44 -24.83 23.78
N LEU A 163 -6.99 -23.88 23.03
CA LEU A 163 -6.45 -22.55 22.84
C LEU A 163 -6.96 -21.59 23.92
N TYR A 164 -6.15 -20.61 24.30
CA TYR A 164 -6.48 -19.61 25.32
C TYR A 164 -6.47 -18.21 24.70
N PHE A 165 -7.64 -17.66 24.45
CA PHE A 165 -7.78 -16.34 23.83
C PHE A 165 -7.76 -15.23 24.86
N GLY A 166 -6.98 -14.18 24.60
CA GLY A 166 -7.03 -12.89 25.29
C GLY A 166 -8.06 -11.98 24.63
N LEU A 167 -7.63 -10.81 24.15
CA LEU A 167 -8.48 -9.95 23.32
C LEU A 167 -8.74 -10.58 21.95
N LEU A 168 -10.00 -10.54 21.54
CA LEU A 168 -10.47 -10.95 20.21
C LEU A 168 -11.48 -9.91 19.70
N GLU A 169 -11.01 -8.70 19.47
CA GLU A 169 -11.85 -7.50 19.37
C GLU A 169 -11.33 -6.53 18.32
N PHE A 170 -12.22 -5.65 17.84
CA PHE A 170 -11.81 -4.44 17.16
C PHE A 170 -11.21 -3.46 18.18
N VAL A 171 -10.02 -2.93 17.89
CA VAL A 171 -9.27 -2.07 18.83
C VAL A 171 -8.76 -0.80 18.18
N GLN A 172 -8.56 0.21 19.02
CA GLN A 172 -7.85 1.44 18.69
C GLN A 172 -6.75 1.67 19.75
N PHE A 173 -5.53 2.02 19.33
CA PHE A 173 -4.41 2.18 20.26
C PHE A 173 -4.23 3.65 20.69
N LYS A 174 -4.06 3.91 22.00
CA LYS A 174 -3.85 5.28 22.56
C LYS A 174 -2.66 6.03 21.96
N ASP A 175 -1.59 5.31 21.63
CA ASP A 175 -0.34 5.87 21.08
C ASP A 175 -0.35 5.88 19.55
N HIS A 176 -1.39 5.33 18.93
CA HIS A 176 -1.67 5.65 17.54
C HIS A 176 -2.18 7.10 17.56
N LYS A 177 -1.28 8.05 17.23
CA LYS A 177 -1.75 9.15 16.38
C LYS A 177 -2.55 8.42 15.30
N PRO A 178 -3.83 8.76 15.04
CA PRO A 178 -4.43 8.25 13.82
C PRO A 178 -3.34 8.43 12.78
N THR A 179 -3.11 7.44 11.92
CA THR A 179 -2.79 7.87 10.57
C THR A 179 -3.96 8.80 10.24
N GLN A 180 -3.81 10.11 10.58
CA GLN A 180 -4.19 11.19 9.70
C GLN A 180 -3.83 10.57 8.38
N LYS A 181 -4.86 10.15 7.65
CA LYS A 181 -4.74 9.66 6.29
C LYS A 181 -3.77 10.66 5.69
N LYS A 182 -2.47 10.31 5.61
CA LYS A 182 -1.44 11.28 5.23
C LYS A 182 -1.93 11.59 3.84
N LEU A 183 -2.50 12.78 3.68
CA LEU A 183 -3.31 13.11 2.53
C LEU A 183 -2.46 12.70 1.34
N SER A 184 -2.88 11.64 0.66
CA SER A 184 -2.06 11.00 -0.35
C SER A 184 -1.84 12.07 -1.38
N LYS A 185 -0.58 12.53 -1.48
CA LYS A 185 -0.20 13.57 -2.42
C LYS A 185 -0.62 13.11 -3.80
N ILE A 186 -1.26 13.99 -4.55
CA ILE A 186 -1.70 13.69 -5.90
C ILE A 186 -0.45 13.53 -6.76
N LYS A 187 -0.37 12.40 -7.47
CA LYS A 187 0.71 12.09 -8.41
C LYS A 187 0.28 12.26 -9.86
N CYS A 188 -1.02 12.12 -10.14
CA CYS A 188 -1.60 12.26 -11.46
C CYS A 188 -3.02 12.84 -11.39
N ILE A 189 -3.34 13.76 -12.29
CA ILE A 189 -4.71 14.24 -12.53
C ILE A 189 -5.18 13.67 -13.86
N VAL A 190 -6.36 13.04 -13.83
CA VAL A 190 -7.01 12.43 -14.99
C VAL A 190 -8.17 13.33 -15.41
N TRP A 191 -8.11 13.84 -16.63
CA TRP A 191 -9.03 14.84 -17.14
C TRP A 191 -10.00 14.20 -18.14
N ASP A 192 -11.26 14.55 -18.05
CA ASP A 192 -12.12 14.52 -19.24
C ASP A 192 -11.81 15.69 -20.18
N LEU A 193 -12.39 15.67 -21.39
CA LEU A 193 -12.17 16.65 -22.42
C LEU A 193 -13.36 17.59 -22.61
N ASP A 194 -14.48 17.06 -23.10
CA ASP A 194 -15.68 17.84 -23.41
C ASP A 194 -16.28 18.46 -22.16
N ASN A 195 -16.68 19.73 -22.27
CA ASN A 195 -17.12 20.57 -21.15
C ASN A 195 -16.16 20.63 -19.94
N THR A 196 -14.96 20.05 -20.04
CA THR A 196 -13.97 19.97 -18.97
C THR A 196 -12.77 20.84 -19.30
N LEU A 197 -11.95 20.47 -20.30
CA LEU A 197 -10.82 21.30 -20.76
C LEU A 197 -11.29 22.43 -21.68
N TRP A 198 -12.35 22.19 -22.43
CA TRP A 198 -12.99 23.18 -23.30
C TRP A 198 -14.51 23.18 -23.07
N HIS A 199 -15.16 24.22 -23.57
CA HIS A 199 -16.62 24.32 -23.63
C HIS A 199 -17.13 23.74 -24.95
N GLY A 200 -18.16 22.89 -24.87
CA GLY A 200 -18.76 22.21 -26.01
C GLY A 200 -18.44 20.72 -26.05
N ILE A 201 -19.18 20.00 -26.89
CA ILE A 201 -19.02 18.57 -27.16
C ILE A 201 -18.45 18.42 -28.56
N LEU A 202 -17.29 17.79 -28.69
CA LEU A 202 -16.55 17.67 -29.95
C LEU A 202 -17.40 17.10 -31.10
N THR A 203 -18.17 16.03 -30.84
CA THR A 203 -19.01 15.39 -31.85
C THR A 203 -20.15 16.27 -32.35
N GLU A 204 -20.54 17.30 -31.59
CA GLU A 204 -21.66 18.19 -31.93
C GLU A 204 -21.18 19.53 -32.52
N SER A 205 -20.11 20.09 -31.96
CA SER A 205 -19.65 21.45 -32.27
C SER A 205 -18.54 21.49 -33.33
N GLY A 206 -17.85 20.37 -33.58
CA GLY A 206 -16.65 20.37 -34.43
C GLY A 206 -15.51 21.21 -33.83
N VAL A 207 -14.29 21.08 -34.38
CA VAL A 207 -13.08 21.68 -33.78
C VAL A 207 -13.13 23.21 -33.70
N SER A 208 -13.74 23.89 -34.68
CA SER A 208 -13.75 25.35 -34.79
C SER A 208 -14.59 26.08 -33.74
N ASP A 209 -15.61 25.42 -33.19
CA ASP A 209 -16.59 26.06 -32.32
C ASP A 209 -16.27 25.81 -30.84
N LEU A 210 -15.37 24.87 -30.54
CA LEU A 210 -14.86 24.63 -29.19
C LEU A 210 -14.07 25.85 -28.70
N ARG A 211 -14.22 26.14 -27.40
CA ARG A 211 -13.50 27.21 -26.72
C ARG A 211 -12.81 26.68 -25.49
N LEU A 212 -11.49 26.85 -25.41
CA LEU A 212 -10.72 26.40 -24.27
C LEU A 212 -11.23 27.08 -22.99
N ARG A 213 -11.40 26.30 -21.91
CA ARG A 213 -11.81 26.82 -20.62
C ARG A 213 -10.69 27.69 -20.05
N SER A 214 -11.05 28.85 -19.52
CA SER A 214 -10.10 29.79 -18.91
C SER A 214 -9.32 29.12 -17.78
N GLY A 215 -8.02 29.40 -17.67
CA GLY A 215 -7.17 28.93 -16.57
C GLY A 215 -6.58 27.52 -16.76
N VAL A 216 -7.16 26.68 -17.63
CA VAL A 216 -6.71 25.28 -17.83
C VAL A 216 -5.22 25.19 -18.18
N THR A 217 -4.73 25.99 -19.12
CA THR A 217 -3.31 25.96 -19.52
C THR A 217 -2.38 26.30 -18.35
N ASN A 218 -2.76 27.29 -17.53
CA ASN A 218 -1.97 27.69 -16.34
C ASN A 218 -1.97 26.58 -15.28
N VAL A 219 -3.11 25.91 -15.10
CA VAL A 219 -3.22 24.76 -14.19
C VAL A 219 -2.33 23.61 -14.66
N LEU A 220 -2.43 23.22 -15.94
CA LEU A 220 -1.62 22.14 -16.52
C LEU A 220 -0.11 22.42 -16.40
N ALA A 221 0.33 23.63 -16.74
CA ALA A 221 1.73 24.03 -16.63
C ALA A 221 2.22 24.02 -15.17
N SER A 222 1.43 24.56 -14.25
CA SER A 222 1.79 24.58 -12.81
C SER A 222 1.87 23.18 -12.20
N LEU A 223 1.02 22.26 -12.66
CA LEU A 223 1.06 20.86 -12.23
C LEU A 223 2.33 20.17 -12.74
N GLU A 224 2.73 20.43 -13.99
CA GLU A 224 3.95 19.88 -14.57
C GLU A 224 5.20 20.38 -13.85
N GLU A 225 5.27 21.67 -13.48
CA GLU A 225 6.38 22.22 -12.66
C GLU A 225 6.49 21.54 -11.30
N LYS A 226 5.35 21.21 -10.68
CA LYS A 226 5.24 20.42 -9.44
C LYS A 226 5.49 18.92 -9.68
N GLY A 227 5.64 18.50 -10.93
CA GLY A 227 5.82 17.11 -11.36
C GLY A 227 4.60 16.23 -11.11
N ILE A 228 3.41 16.82 -11.10
CA ILE A 228 2.15 16.08 -11.10
C ILE A 228 1.81 15.78 -12.55
N LEU A 229 1.58 14.51 -12.85
CA LEU A 229 1.28 14.08 -14.23
C LEU A 229 -0.14 14.48 -14.61
N ASN A 230 -0.38 14.73 -15.89
CA ASN A 230 -1.71 14.85 -16.45
C ASN A 230 -1.97 13.69 -17.41
N SER A 231 -3.17 13.13 -17.37
CA SER A 231 -3.62 12.12 -18.30
C SER A 231 -5.09 12.35 -18.67
N ILE A 232 -5.60 11.62 -19.66
CA ILE A 232 -6.96 11.79 -20.16
C ILE A 232 -7.75 10.50 -19.96
N ALA A 233 -9.00 10.63 -19.52
CA ALA A 233 -10.02 9.60 -19.66
C ALA A 233 -11.25 10.25 -20.29
N SER A 234 -11.48 10.02 -21.58
CA SER A 234 -12.57 10.67 -22.32
C SER A 234 -13.27 9.74 -23.31
N LYS A 235 -14.57 9.98 -23.51
CA LYS A 235 -15.43 9.23 -24.43
C LYS A 235 -15.52 9.95 -25.75
N ASN A 236 -14.49 9.78 -26.57
CA ASN A 236 -14.35 10.43 -27.87
C ASN A 236 -13.71 9.49 -28.89
N LYS A 237 -13.73 9.91 -30.17
CA LYS A 237 -12.87 9.31 -31.19
C LYS A 237 -11.44 9.80 -30.96
N HIS A 238 -10.50 8.86 -30.82
CA HIS A 238 -9.12 9.15 -30.42
C HIS A 238 -8.45 10.19 -31.32
N GLU A 239 -8.47 9.97 -32.64
CA GLU A 239 -7.84 10.86 -33.63
C GLU A 239 -8.37 12.31 -33.54
N ASP A 240 -9.69 12.45 -33.44
CA ASP A 240 -10.35 13.75 -33.47
C ASP A 240 -10.04 14.54 -32.19
N ALA A 241 -10.07 13.87 -31.04
CA ALA A 241 -9.73 14.50 -29.76
C ALA A 241 -8.25 14.92 -29.67
N ILE A 242 -7.34 14.12 -30.22
CA ILE A 242 -5.91 14.48 -30.30
C ILE A 242 -5.72 15.72 -31.17
N GLN A 243 -6.40 15.83 -32.32
CA GLN A 243 -6.32 17.02 -33.16
C GLN A 243 -6.78 18.29 -32.43
N VAL A 244 -7.82 18.20 -31.59
CA VAL A 244 -8.28 19.34 -30.78
C VAL A 244 -7.24 19.71 -29.72
N LEU A 245 -6.64 18.72 -29.06
CA LEU A 245 -5.58 18.95 -28.08
C LEU A 245 -4.35 19.60 -28.72
N GLU A 246 -3.98 19.20 -29.93
CA GLU A 246 -2.92 19.83 -30.72
C GLU A 246 -3.29 21.25 -31.12
N HIS A 247 -4.52 21.47 -31.58
CA HIS A 247 -5.04 22.79 -31.95
C HIS A 247 -4.96 23.79 -30.78
N PHE A 248 -5.28 23.35 -29.56
CA PHE A 248 -5.15 24.17 -28.34
C PHE A 248 -3.75 24.17 -27.72
N GLY A 249 -2.78 23.46 -28.30
CA GLY A 249 -1.42 23.37 -27.76
C GLY A 249 -1.33 22.64 -26.43
N LEU A 250 -2.24 21.72 -26.15
CA LEU A 250 -2.32 20.98 -24.88
C LEU A 250 -1.78 19.55 -24.94
N SER A 251 -1.60 18.99 -26.14
CA SER A 251 -1.24 17.57 -26.33
C SER A 251 0.00 17.16 -25.51
N GLU A 252 1.01 18.04 -25.43
CA GLU A 252 2.26 17.77 -24.73
C GLU A 252 2.13 17.65 -23.21
N TYR A 253 1.04 18.12 -22.60
CA TYR A 253 0.84 18.00 -21.14
C TYR A 253 0.42 16.60 -20.71
N PHE A 254 -0.11 15.78 -21.63
CA PHE A 254 -0.76 14.53 -21.29
C PHE A 254 0.12 13.31 -21.55
N VAL A 255 0.14 12.38 -20.59
CA VAL A 255 0.76 11.06 -20.73
C VAL A 255 -0.31 9.97 -20.73
N PHE A 256 -0.12 8.96 -21.57
CA PHE A 256 -1.03 7.80 -21.70
C PHE A 256 -2.52 8.16 -21.83
N PRO A 257 -2.91 9.04 -22.78
CA PRO A 257 -4.31 9.41 -22.94
C PRO A 257 -5.19 8.18 -23.24
N LYS A 258 -6.28 8.03 -22.49
CA LYS A 258 -7.28 6.98 -22.69
C LYS A 258 -8.54 7.58 -23.30
N ILE A 259 -8.59 7.59 -24.62
CA ILE A 259 -9.70 8.18 -25.39
C ILE A 259 -10.43 7.05 -26.12
N SER A 260 -11.59 6.66 -25.61
CA SER A 260 -12.39 5.55 -26.15
C SER A 260 -13.80 5.53 -25.55
N TRP A 261 -14.72 4.79 -26.17
CA TRP A 261 -16.12 4.68 -25.71
C TRP A 261 -16.34 3.77 -24.49
N GLN A 262 -15.28 3.27 -23.85
CA GLN A 262 -15.39 2.43 -22.66
C GLN A 262 -15.74 3.25 -21.41
N PRO A 263 -16.22 2.62 -20.31
CA PRO A 263 -16.42 3.30 -19.04
C PRO A 263 -15.14 3.97 -18.52
N LYS A 264 -15.26 5.17 -17.95
CA LYS A 264 -14.12 5.96 -17.44
C LYS A 264 -13.32 5.19 -16.37
N SER A 265 -13.99 4.41 -15.53
CA SER A 265 -13.32 3.55 -14.55
C SER A 265 -12.41 2.48 -15.18
N ASN A 266 -12.73 1.97 -16.37
CA ASN A 266 -11.86 1.03 -17.08
C ASN A 266 -10.61 1.73 -17.62
N SER A 267 -10.78 2.90 -18.23
CA SER A 267 -9.67 3.74 -18.68
C SER A 267 -8.73 4.10 -17.51
N ILE A 268 -9.27 4.49 -16.36
CA ILE A 268 -8.49 4.78 -15.15
C ILE A 268 -7.78 3.51 -14.63
N ARG A 269 -8.41 2.33 -14.71
CA ARG A 269 -7.79 1.06 -14.30
C ARG A 269 -6.57 0.73 -15.15
N GLU A 270 -6.65 0.93 -16.45
CA GLU A 270 -5.51 0.76 -17.35
C GLU A 270 -4.41 1.77 -17.04
N LEU A 271 -4.79 3.05 -16.90
CA LEU A 271 -3.85 4.12 -16.61
C LEU A 271 -3.06 3.88 -15.32
N ILE A 272 -3.70 3.32 -14.29
CA ILE A 272 -3.04 2.92 -13.04
C ILE A 272 -1.94 1.88 -13.27
N LYS A 273 -2.17 0.93 -14.18
CA LYS A 273 -1.16 -0.08 -14.55
C LYS A 273 -0.04 0.55 -15.37
N ASP A 274 -0.39 1.42 -16.32
CA ASP A 274 0.59 2.09 -17.20
C ASP A 274 1.52 2.99 -16.39
N LEU A 275 0.96 3.79 -15.48
CA LEU A 275 1.67 4.70 -14.59
C LEU A 275 2.31 4.03 -13.36
N ASN A 276 1.87 2.82 -13.01
CA ASN A 276 2.30 2.09 -11.81
C ASN A 276 2.20 2.96 -10.53
N ILE A 277 1.06 3.64 -10.35
CA ILE A 277 0.76 4.46 -9.16
C ILE A 277 -0.51 3.97 -8.49
N SER A 278 -0.68 4.30 -7.21
CA SER A 278 -1.85 3.85 -6.45
C SER A 278 -3.06 4.75 -6.70
N ILE A 279 -4.25 4.16 -6.74
CA ILE A 279 -5.54 4.84 -7.01
C ILE A 279 -5.80 6.04 -6.08
N ASP A 280 -5.37 5.96 -4.83
CA ASP A 280 -5.51 7.03 -3.83
C ASP A 280 -4.62 8.26 -4.12
N THR A 281 -3.73 8.17 -5.11
CA THR A 281 -2.89 9.29 -5.56
C THR A 281 -3.40 9.94 -6.85
N LEU A 282 -4.59 9.57 -7.32
CA LEU A 282 -5.24 10.14 -8.50
C LEU A 282 -6.34 11.14 -8.10
N LEU A 283 -6.45 12.20 -8.90
CA LEU A 283 -7.60 13.11 -8.95
C LEU A 283 -8.26 12.99 -10.32
N PHE A 284 -9.55 12.68 -10.37
CA PHE A 284 -10.34 12.64 -11.60
C PHE A 284 -11.19 13.89 -11.73
N VAL A 285 -11.09 14.58 -12.87
CA VAL A 285 -11.81 15.83 -13.17
C VAL A 285 -12.70 15.59 -14.38
N ASP A 286 -14.00 15.79 -14.21
CA ASP A 286 -15.02 15.54 -15.25
C ASP A 286 -16.24 16.42 -14.95
N ASP A 287 -16.90 16.99 -15.94
CA ASP A 287 -18.10 17.84 -15.77
C ASP A 287 -19.34 17.00 -15.44
N SER A 288 -19.40 15.76 -15.91
CA SER A 288 -20.54 14.87 -15.74
C SER A 288 -20.55 14.25 -14.35
N LYS A 289 -21.56 14.62 -13.56
CA LYS A 289 -21.83 13.97 -12.27
C LYS A 289 -21.98 12.45 -12.39
N PHE A 290 -22.55 11.98 -13.49
CA PHE A 290 -22.73 10.55 -13.75
C PHE A 290 -21.38 9.83 -13.86
N GLU A 291 -20.45 10.35 -14.66
CA GLU A 291 -19.12 9.75 -14.84
C GLU A 291 -18.30 9.83 -13.53
N ARG A 292 -18.37 10.95 -12.80
CA ARG A 292 -17.72 11.07 -11.48
C ARG A 292 -18.21 10.04 -10.48
N GLU A 293 -19.52 9.81 -10.40
CA GLU A 293 -20.09 8.80 -9.50
C GLU A 293 -19.79 7.38 -9.98
N GLU A 294 -19.75 7.12 -11.29
CA GLU A 294 -19.31 5.83 -11.85
C GLU A 294 -17.90 5.47 -11.39
N VAL A 295 -16.94 6.39 -11.59
CA VAL A 295 -15.55 6.22 -11.19
C VAL A 295 -15.42 6.06 -9.67
N LYS A 296 -16.12 6.89 -8.89
CA LYS A 296 -16.10 6.84 -7.41
C LYS A 296 -16.69 5.56 -6.84
N ASN A 297 -17.71 4.99 -7.49
CA ASN A 297 -18.31 3.72 -7.08
C ASN A 297 -17.35 2.53 -7.28
N ILE A 298 -16.59 2.53 -8.37
CA ILE A 298 -15.59 1.49 -8.65
C ILE A 298 -14.32 1.69 -7.80
N PHE A 299 -13.94 2.95 -7.57
CA PHE A 299 -12.75 3.33 -6.82
C PHE A 299 -13.10 4.27 -5.65
N PRO A 300 -13.56 3.75 -4.50
CA PRO A 300 -13.97 4.60 -3.36
C PRO A 300 -12.89 5.53 -2.80
N ASN A 301 -11.62 5.21 -3.07
CA ASN A 301 -10.46 5.96 -2.60
C ASN A 301 -9.90 6.97 -3.61
N ILE A 302 -10.43 7.02 -4.85
CA ILE A 302 -10.05 8.05 -5.81
C ILE A 302 -10.65 9.39 -5.37
N LYS A 303 -9.94 10.48 -5.66
CA LYS A 303 -10.52 11.82 -5.53
C LYS A 303 -11.21 12.19 -6.83
N VAL A 304 -12.36 12.82 -6.74
CA VAL A 304 -13.11 13.34 -7.89
C VAL A 304 -13.38 14.82 -7.68
N LEU A 305 -13.32 15.60 -8.75
CA LEU A 305 -13.59 17.02 -8.76
C LEU A 305 -14.47 17.36 -9.97
N ASP A 306 -15.45 18.23 -9.76
CA ASP A 306 -16.24 18.78 -10.86
C ASP A 306 -15.38 19.78 -11.65
N ALA A 307 -15.49 19.78 -12.98
CA ALA A 307 -14.81 20.70 -13.87
C ALA A 307 -15.07 22.19 -13.54
N GLU A 308 -16.15 22.52 -12.85
CA GLU A 308 -16.40 23.89 -12.37
C GLU A 308 -15.35 24.39 -11.35
N TYR A 309 -14.63 23.49 -10.68
CA TYR A 309 -13.64 23.83 -9.65
C TYR A 309 -12.19 23.69 -10.13
N ILE A 310 -11.93 23.68 -11.43
CA ILE A 310 -10.57 23.52 -11.98
C ILE A 310 -9.59 24.56 -11.42
N ASP A 311 -10.01 25.81 -11.25
CA ASP A 311 -9.15 26.87 -10.72
C ASP A 311 -8.74 26.64 -9.26
N SER A 312 -9.47 25.81 -8.51
CA SER A 312 -9.14 25.45 -7.12
C SER A 312 -8.06 24.37 -7.01
N ILE A 313 -7.76 23.63 -8.10
CA ILE A 313 -6.86 22.47 -8.07
C ILE A 313 -5.49 22.83 -7.49
N LEU A 314 -4.93 23.98 -7.89
CA LEU A 314 -3.63 24.43 -7.44
C LEU A 314 -3.60 24.84 -5.96
N GLY A 315 -4.76 25.06 -5.35
CA GLY A 315 -4.93 25.38 -3.94
C GLY A 315 -5.06 24.14 -3.04
N LEU A 316 -5.29 22.96 -3.60
CA LEU A 316 -5.44 21.72 -2.83
C LEU A 316 -4.16 21.38 -2.06
N ASP A 317 -4.27 21.09 -0.75
CA ASP A 317 -3.16 20.68 0.09
C ASP A 317 -2.40 19.48 -0.47
N GLU A 318 -3.10 18.62 -1.20
CA GLU A 318 -2.54 17.38 -1.76
C GLU A 318 -1.79 17.60 -3.07
N VAL A 319 -1.96 18.77 -3.68
CA VAL A 319 -1.26 19.27 -4.87
C VAL A 319 -0.08 20.17 -4.47
N GLN A 320 -0.01 20.64 -3.22
CA GLN A 320 1.15 21.40 -2.74
C GLN A 320 2.38 20.51 -2.60
N THR A 321 3.22 20.46 -3.63
CA THR A 321 4.56 19.84 -3.60
C THR A 321 5.60 20.85 -4.06
N ASN A 322 6.80 20.80 -3.46
CA ASN A 322 7.89 21.67 -3.88
C ASN A 322 8.34 21.28 -5.29
N ALA A 323 8.44 22.27 -6.18
CA ALA A 323 9.02 22.08 -7.50
C ALA A 323 10.52 21.78 -7.36
N THR A 324 10.98 20.77 -8.08
CA THR A 324 12.39 20.37 -8.17
C THR A 324 12.74 20.05 -9.61
N ASP A 325 14.01 20.09 -9.98
CA ASP A 325 14.43 19.81 -11.37
C ASP A 325 14.01 18.41 -11.82
N GLU A 326 14.00 17.46 -10.88
CA GLU A 326 13.44 16.13 -11.03
C GLU A 326 11.93 16.14 -11.33
N SER A 327 11.19 17.04 -10.69
CA SER A 327 9.74 17.15 -10.85
C SER A 327 9.37 17.61 -12.26
N LYS A 328 10.11 18.58 -12.82
CA LYS A 328 9.96 19.01 -14.22
C LYS A 328 10.20 17.89 -15.22
N ASN A 329 11.19 17.03 -14.96
CA ASN A 329 11.54 15.92 -15.86
C ASN A 329 10.61 14.70 -15.72
N ARG A 330 9.65 14.71 -14.78
CA ARG A 330 8.88 13.51 -14.43
C ARG A 330 8.07 12.95 -15.60
N LYS A 331 7.48 13.82 -16.41
CA LYS A 331 6.76 13.46 -17.64
C LYS A 331 7.67 12.66 -18.58
N SER A 332 8.89 13.15 -18.83
CA SER A 332 9.83 12.53 -19.76
C SER A 332 10.18 11.09 -19.37
N PHE A 333 10.31 10.78 -18.08
CA PHE A 333 10.59 9.42 -17.61
C PHE A 333 9.47 8.44 -17.96
N TYR A 334 8.21 8.87 -17.86
CA TYR A 334 7.06 8.04 -18.20
C TYR A 334 6.94 7.79 -19.70
N LEU A 335 7.24 8.82 -20.51
CA LEU A 335 7.27 8.69 -21.97
C LEU A 335 8.39 7.75 -22.44
N ARG A 336 9.60 7.85 -21.84
CA ARG A 336 10.70 6.92 -22.11
C ARG A 336 10.35 5.48 -21.74
N GLU A 337 9.70 5.28 -20.60
CA GLU A 337 9.25 3.95 -20.18
C GLU A 337 8.17 3.39 -21.12
N ALA A 338 7.30 4.23 -21.67
CA ALA A 338 6.33 3.84 -22.69
C ALA A 338 7.03 3.38 -23.97
N GLN A 339 8.01 4.15 -24.45
CA GLN A 339 8.82 3.79 -25.62
C GLN A 339 9.56 2.45 -25.41
N ARG A 340 10.15 2.26 -24.23
CA ARG A 340 10.81 0.99 -23.86
C ARG A 340 9.83 -0.18 -23.86
N LYS A 341 8.62 -0.01 -23.32
CA LYS A 341 7.59 -1.06 -23.33
C LYS A 341 7.16 -1.41 -24.76
N GLN A 342 6.97 -0.41 -25.61
CA GLN A 342 6.63 -0.61 -27.02
C GLN A 342 7.74 -1.37 -27.76
N GLU A 343 9.02 -1.03 -27.53
CA GLU A 343 10.13 -1.79 -28.10
C GLU A 343 10.19 -3.21 -27.54
N ALA A 344 9.90 -3.40 -26.25
CA ALA A 344 9.88 -4.73 -25.62
C ALA A 344 8.78 -5.63 -26.19
N GLU A 345 7.60 -5.08 -26.50
CA GLU A 345 6.49 -5.80 -27.13
C GLU A 345 6.81 -6.27 -28.56
N ASN A 346 7.66 -5.52 -29.26
CA ASN A 346 8.11 -5.83 -30.62
C ASN A 346 9.44 -6.60 -30.66
N PHE A 347 10.00 -6.97 -29.50
CA PHE A 347 11.29 -7.65 -29.43
C PHE A 347 11.13 -9.16 -29.52
N ASP A 348 11.71 -9.75 -30.56
CA ASP A 348 11.78 -11.20 -30.73
C ASP A 348 12.90 -11.78 -29.85
N GLY A 349 12.56 -12.27 -28.65
CA GLY A 349 13.50 -12.98 -27.79
C GLY A 349 13.14 -13.01 -26.31
N GLU A 350 14.04 -13.54 -25.48
CA GLU A 350 13.86 -13.55 -24.03
C GLU A 350 14.04 -12.14 -23.43
N TYR A 351 13.30 -11.87 -22.36
CA TYR A 351 13.30 -10.57 -21.68
C TYR A 351 14.69 -10.10 -21.22
N LEU A 352 15.55 -11.00 -20.77
CA LEU A 352 16.92 -10.65 -20.35
C LEU A 352 17.79 -10.19 -21.52
N THR A 353 17.57 -10.74 -22.72
CA THR A 353 18.26 -10.32 -23.94
C THR A 353 17.82 -8.93 -24.37
N PHE A 354 16.53 -8.62 -24.22
CA PHE A 354 16.00 -7.27 -24.42
C PHE A 354 16.61 -6.26 -23.43
N LEU A 355 16.70 -6.61 -22.14
CA LEU A 355 17.31 -5.70 -21.16
C LEU A 355 18.79 -5.42 -21.48
N LYS A 356 19.54 -6.41 -21.96
CA LYS A 356 20.92 -6.20 -22.44
C LYS A 356 20.98 -5.24 -23.62
N SER A 357 20.06 -5.35 -24.58
CA SER A 357 20.01 -4.47 -25.75
C SER A 357 19.57 -3.04 -25.42
N CYS A 358 19.07 -2.78 -24.21
CA CYS A 358 18.78 -1.44 -23.72
C CYS A 358 20.03 -0.66 -23.30
N GLU A 359 21.19 -1.34 -23.14
CA GLU A 359 22.46 -0.72 -22.72
C GLU A 359 22.34 0.05 -21.40
N ILE A 360 21.75 -0.60 -20.40
CA ILE A 360 21.45 0.02 -19.10
C ILE A 360 22.76 0.24 -18.31
N LYS A 361 22.98 1.49 -17.88
CA LYS A 361 24.14 1.94 -17.10
C LYS A 361 23.70 2.44 -15.73
N LEU A 362 24.32 1.90 -14.69
CA LEU A 362 24.12 2.29 -13.29
C LEU A 362 25.40 2.97 -12.78
N THR A 363 25.35 4.28 -12.55
CA THR A 363 26.47 5.04 -11.98
C THR A 363 26.29 5.14 -10.47
N LEU A 364 27.32 4.77 -9.72
CA LEU A 364 27.35 4.83 -8.26
C LEU A 364 28.13 6.06 -7.80
N LEU A 365 27.43 6.99 -7.15
CA LEU A 365 27.97 8.25 -6.67
C LEU A 365 28.03 8.24 -5.13
N SER A 366 28.93 9.05 -4.58
CA SER A 366 28.98 9.30 -3.13
C SER A 366 27.85 10.25 -2.71
N LEU A 367 27.38 10.14 -1.47
CA LEU A 367 26.36 11.05 -0.93
C LEU A 367 26.96 12.43 -0.62
N GLU A 368 26.98 13.30 -1.64
CA GLU A 368 27.37 14.70 -1.51
C GLU A 368 26.17 15.63 -1.23
N LYS A 369 26.46 16.85 -0.75
CA LYS A 369 25.42 17.83 -0.34
C LYS A 369 24.42 18.13 -1.46
N GLU A 370 24.87 18.14 -2.71
CA GLU A 370 24.02 18.36 -3.88
C GLU A 370 22.92 17.29 -4.04
N PHE A 371 23.13 16.08 -3.50
CA PHE A 371 22.15 14.99 -3.58
C PHE A 371 21.20 14.92 -2.38
N PHE A 372 21.40 15.71 -1.32
CA PHE A 372 20.63 15.57 -0.08
C PHE A 372 19.12 15.75 -0.29
N GLN A 373 18.73 16.83 -0.98
CA GLN A 373 17.34 17.10 -1.30
C GLN A 373 16.75 15.97 -2.15
N ARG A 374 17.53 15.44 -3.10
CA ARG A 374 17.09 14.38 -4.00
C ARG A 374 16.89 13.05 -3.27
N VAL A 375 17.80 12.68 -2.39
CA VAL A 375 17.67 11.50 -1.52
C VAL A 375 16.48 11.66 -0.58
N PHE A 376 16.31 12.85 0.02
CA PHE A 376 15.13 13.14 0.84
C PHE A 376 13.83 12.89 0.06
N GLU A 377 13.69 13.45 -1.14
CA GLU A 377 12.51 13.22 -1.99
C GLU A 377 12.28 11.74 -2.31
N LEU A 378 13.34 11.01 -2.65
CA LEU A 378 13.29 9.58 -2.95
C LEU A 378 12.71 8.81 -1.76
N THR A 379 13.19 9.10 -0.55
CA THR A 379 12.72 8.45 0.69
C THR A 379 11.24 8.70 0.93
N GLN A 380 10.74 9.91 0.64
CA GLN A 380 9.35 10.29 0.89
C GLN A 380 8.37 9.73 -0.16
N ARG A 381 8.83 9.43 -1.39
CA ARG A 381 7.98 9.03 -2.51
C ARG A 381 7.99 7.53 -2.80
N THR A 382 9.04 6.83 -2.39
CA THR A 382 9.18 5.39 -2.60
C THR A 382 8.62 4.60 -1.43
N ASN A 383 7.50 3.91 -1.67
CA ASN A 383 6.92 2.98 -0.71
C ASN A 383 7.00 1.50 -1.16
N GLN A 384 6.98 1.22 -2.46
CA GLN A 384 7.05 -0.15 -2.98
C GLN A 384 8.50 -0.66 -3.06
N MET A 385 9.43 0.19 -3.49
CA MET A 385 10.85 -0.18 -3.64
C MET A 385 11.72 0.32 -2.48
N ASN A 386 11.16 0.45 -1.27
CA ASN A 386 11.90 0.85 -0.07
C ASN A 386 12.03 -0.38 0.84
N PHE A 387 13.27 -0.82 1.04
CA PHE A 387 13.59 -2.09 1.70
C PHE A 387 13.63 -1.96 3.22
N SER A 388 13.81 -0.76 3.76
CA SER A 388 13.83 -0.51 5.20
C SER A 388 12.50 0.03 5.74
N GLY A 389 11.69 0.63 4.86
CA GLY A 389 10.50 1.40 5.24
C GLY A 389 10.83 2.71 5.98
N ASN A 390 12.09 3.13 6.00
CA ASN A 390 12.52 4.36 6.65
C ASN A 390 12.12 5.58 5.82
N LEU A 391 11.72 6.64 6.52
CA LEU A 391 11.55 7.99 5.99
C LEU A 391 12.60 8.86 6.67
N TYR A 392 13.49 9.48 5.90
CA TYR A 392 14.50 10.37 6.46
C TYR A 392 14.01 11.80 6.51
N GLU A 393 14.38 12.50 7.58
CA GLU A 393 14.36 13.95 7.65
C GLU A 393 15.69 14.49 7.08
N GLU A 394 15.68 15.71 6.54
CA GLU A 394 16.86 16.31 5.89
C GLU A 394 18.10 16.30 6.80
N GLY A 395 17.95 16.71 8.07
CA GLY A 395 19.05 16.74 9.03
C GLY A 395 19.62 15.35 9.40
N ARG A 396 18.92 14.26 9.07
CA ARG A 396 19.45 12.90 9.25
C ARG A 396 20.32 12.45 8.07
N ILE A 397 20.03 12.93 6.86
CA ILE A 397 20.82 12.62 5.67
C ILE A 397 22.23 13.21 5.80
N GLU A 398 22.34 14.44 6.31
CA GLU A 398 23.63 15.07 6.58
C GLU A 398 24.47 14.26 7.59
N LYS A 399 23.85 13.78 8.67
CA LYS A 399 24.53 12.92 9.65
C LYS A 399 25.03 11.62 9.04
N ILE A 400 24.20 10.99 8.19
CA ILE A 400 24.57 9.77 7.47
C ILE A 400 25.77 10.03 6.54
N ALA A 401 25.76 11.15 5.80
CA ALA A 401 26.86 11.53 4.92
C ALA A 401 28.18 11.77 5.65
N SER A 402 28.11 12.29 6.89
CA SER A 402 29.29 12.58 7.72
C SER A 402 29.84 11.40 8.52
N ASP A 403 29.13 10.27 8.58
CA ASP A 403 29.50 9.14 9.42
C ASP A 403 30.61 8.29 8.74
N PRO A 404 31.84 8.23 9.30
CA PRO A 404 32.93 7.49 8.71
C PRO A 404 32.72 5.97 8.74
N ASN A 405 31.77 5.44 9.50
CA ASN A 405 31.46 4.01 9.58
C ASN A 405 30.44 3.57 8.52
N LEU A 406 29.83 4.51 7.80
CA LEU A 406 28.88 4.23 6.74
C LEU A 406 29.54 4.38 5.37
N ASP A 407 29.23 3.47 4.46
CA ASP A 407 29.36 3.74 3.03
C ASP A 407 27.99 4.06 2.47
N THR A 408 27.90 5.12 1.67
CA THR A 408 26.66 5.56 1.05
C THR A 408 26.78 5.50 -0.46
N TYR A 409 25.68 5.12 -1.11
CA TYR A 409 25.62 5.04 -2.56
C TYR A 409 24.38 5.77 -3.05
N VAL A 410 24.59 6.83 -3.81
CA VAL A 410 23.57 7.47 -4.63
C VAL A 410 23.65 6.83 -6.02
N MET A 411 22.52 6.41 -6.57
CA MET A 411 22.51 5.64 -7.81
C MET A 411 21.82 6.43 -8.91
N GLN A 412 22.56 6.72 -9.99
CA GLN A 412 22.03 7.30 -11.22
C GLN A 412 21.90 6.23 -12.28
N CYS A 413 20.84 6.27 -13.07
CA CYS A 413 20.60 5.27 -14.12
C CYS A 413 20.31 5.93 -15.45
N ALA A 414 20.89 5.41 -16.52
CA ALA A 414 20.58 5.77 -17.89
C ALA A 414 20.52 4.52 -18.77
N ASP A 415 19.83 4.59 -19.90
CA ASP A 415 19.84 3.57 -20.95
C ASP A 415 19.75 4.24 -22.33
N LYS A 416 19.60 3.47 -23.41
CA LYS A 416 19.49 4.02 -24.78
C LYS A 416 18.28 4.94 -25.00
N PHE A 417 17.27 4.88 -24.13
CA PHE A 417 16.08 5.74 -24.18
C PHE A 417 16.27 7.05 -23.42
N GLY A 418 17.28 7.13 -22.56
CA GLY A 418 17.73 8.36 -21.91
C GLY A 418 18.09 8.20 -20.43
N ASP A 419 18.30 9.34 -19.77
CA ASP A 419 18.62 9.41 -18.34
C ASP A 419 17.34 9.30 -17.47
N TYR A 420 17.41 8.53 -16.39
CA TYR A 420 16.33 8.36 -15.39
C TYR A 420 16.55 9.20 -14.12
N GLY A 421 17.67 9.91 -14.03
CA GLY A 421 18.14 10.70 -12.90
C GLY A 421 18.61 9.81 -11.75
N ILE A 422 18.58 10.37 -10.53
CA ILE A 422 18.86 9.60 -9.32
C ILE A 422 17.69 8.65 -9.04
N VAL A 423 17.97 7.35 -9.15
CA VAL A 423 17.01 6.27 -9.04
C VAL A 423 17.18 5.44 -7.78
N GLY A 424 18.24 5.60 -7.01
CA GLY A 424 18.47 4.76 -5.84
C GLY A 424 19.33 5.42 -4.77
N PHE A 425 19.17 4.92 -3.55
CA PHE A 425 20.00 5.27 -2.41
C PHE A 425 20.21 4.05 -1.52
N ALA A 426 21.43 3.85 -1.04
CA ALA A 426 21.76 2.76 -0.14
C ALA A 426 22.77 3.18 0.92
N ILE A 427 22.72 2.47 2.05
CA ILE A 427 23.64 2.67 3.17
C ILE A 427 24.17 1.30 3.63
N ILE A 428 25.48 1.18 3.71
CA ILE A 428 26.21 0.03 4.23
C ILE A 428 26.88 0.41 5.55
N ASP A 429 26.67 -0.38 6.59
CA ASP A 429 27.46 -0.36 7.83
C ASP A 429 28.74 -1.18 7.61
N LYS A 430 29.91 -0.51 7.60
CA LYS A 430 31.20 -1.14 7.32
C LYS A 430 31.63 -2.12 8.40
N GLU A 431 31.37 -1.82 9.66
CA GLU A 431 31.81 -2.64 10.78
C GLU A 431 31.04 -3.96 10.80
N LYS A 432 29.74 -3.92 10.50
CA LYS A 432 28.88 -5.12 10.48
C LYS A 432 28.84 -5.85 9.13
N ASN A 433 29.49 -5.29 8.11
CA ASN A 433 29.40 -5.74 6.73
C ASN A 433 27.93 -5.90 6.26
N GLN A 434 27.11 -4.88 6.53
CA GLN A 434 25.64 -4.98 6.47
C GLN A 434 25.01 -3.86 5.63
N LEU A 435 24.17 -4.22 4.66
CA LEU A 435 23.22 -3.30 4.03
C LEU A 435 22.10 -2.96 5.01
N ILE A 436 22.05 -1.70 5.47
CA ILE A 436 21.08 -1.26 6.48
C ILE A 436 19.88 -0.54 5.87
N ASP A 437 20.05 0.05 4.69
CA ASP A 437 18.98 0.69 3.94
C ASP A 437 19.22 0.60 2.43
N LEU A 438 18.15 0.38 1.69
CA LEU A 438 18.13 0.32 0.23
C LEU A 438 16.78 0.83 -0.25
N MET A 439 16.80 1.75 -1.18
CA MET A 439 15.59 2.24 -1.82
C MET A 439 15.83 2.58 -3.27
N PHE A 440 14.81 2.32 -4.09
CA PHE A 440 14.81 2.66 -5.50
C PHE A 440 13.59 3.47 -5.90
N SER A 441 13.67 4.22 -6.98
CA SER A 441 12.51 4.78 -7.64
C SER A 441 11.72 3.65 -8.31
N CYS A 442 10.40 3.78 -8.45
CA CYS A 442 9.60 2.80 -9.22
C CYS A 442 10.03 2.70 -10.69
N ARG A 443 10.81 3.66 -11.20
CA ARG A 443 11.28 3.72 -12.59
C ARG A 443 12.27 2.61 -12.96
N ILE A 444 12.96 2.02 -11.99
CA ILE A 444 13.92 0.94 -12.25
C ILE A 444 13.28 -0.46 -12.19
N GLN A 445 12.00 -0.53 -11.86
CA GLN A 445 11.32 -1.81 -11.74
C GLN A 445 11.47 -2.63 -13.02
N SER A 446 11.77 -3.92 -12.85
CA SER A 446 12.00 -4.88 -13.93
C SER A 446 13.25 -4.61 -14.79
N LYS A 447 14.13 -3.67 -14.42
CA LYS A 447 15.39 -3.39 -15.14
C LYS A 447 16.62 -4.08 -14.55
N ARG A 448 16.45 -4.91 -13.50
CA ARG A 448 17.53 -5.60 -12.76
C ARG A 448 18.61 -4.68 -12.18
N ILE A 449 18.26 -3.42 -11.91
CA ILE A 449 19.15 -2.46 -11.25
C ILE A 449 19.43 -2.90 -9.80
N GLU A 450 18.43 -3.45 -9.12
CA GLU A 450 18.57 -4.07 -7.81
C GLU A 450 19.57 -5.22 -7.82
N HIS A 451 19.53 -6.11 -8.83
CA HIS A 451 20.51 -7.19 -8.97
C HIS A 451 21.91 -6.65 -9.22
N ALA A 452 22.04 -5.59 -10.02
CA ALA A 452 23.32 -4.97 -10.34
C ALA A 452 23.97 -4.36 -9.09
N PHE A 453 23.19 -3.64 -8.30
CA PHE A 453 23.66 -3.05 -7.06
C PHE A 453 24.01 -4.10 -5.99
N ILE A 454 23.19 -5.14 -5.82
CA ILE A 454 23.50 -6.24 -4.89
C ILE A 454 24.74 -7.01 -5.34
N ASN A 455 24.89 -7.30 -6.63
CA ASN A 455 26.10 -7.92 -7.18
C ASN A 455 27.35 -7.05 -6.90
N PHE A 456 27.27 -5.73 -7.12
CA PHE A 456 28.33 -4.79 -6.76
C PHE A 456 28.67 -4.85 -5.26
N CYS A 457 27.66 -4.85 -4.38
CA CYS A 457 27.86 -4.96 -2.94
C CYS A 457 28.59 -6.26 -2.59
N LEU A 458 28.11 -7.40 -3.08
CA LEU A 458 28.73 -8.70 -2.81
C LEU A 458 30.19 -8.72 -3.29
N ASN A 459 30.49 -8.24 -4.50
CA ASN A 459 31.88 -8.18 -4.99
C ASN A 459 32.80 -7.30 -4.13
N LYS A 460 32.27 -6.20 -3.55
CA LYS A 460 33.06 -5.26 -2.74
C LYS A 460 33.23 -5.70 -1.28
N TYR A 461 32.19 -6.29 -0.69
CA TYR A 461 32.07 -6.49 0.75
C TYR A 461 32.23 -7.96 1.18
N LEU A 462 31.91 -8.92 0.32
CA LEU A 462 32.03 -10.35 0.61
C LEU A 462 33.47 -10.84 0.85
N PRO A 463 34.52 -10.28 0.21
CA PRO A 463 35.90 -10.69 0.52
C PRO A 463 36.35 -10.42 1.97
N LYS A 464 35.59 -9.62 2.74
CA LYS A 464 35.92 -9.27 4.13
C LYS A 464 35.28 -10.21 5.16
N ASP A 465 34.01 -10.53 4.98
CA ASP A 465 33.19 -11.40 5.83
C ASP A 465 31.89 -11.74 5.06
N ASP A 466 31.05 -12.60 5.64
CA ASP A 466 29.67 -12.79 5.20
C ASP A 466 28.94 -11.42 5.10
N PHE A 467 28.14 -11.26 4.06
CA PHE A 467 27.43 -10.01 3.80
C PHE A 467 26.01 -10.09 4.34
N ARG A 468 25.61 -9.13 5.16
CA ARG A 468 24.30 -9.11 5.83
C ARG A 468 23.39 -8.06 5.23
N VAL A 469 22.08 -8.30 5.31
CA VAL A 469 21.06 -7.32 4.90
C VAL A 469 20.02 -7.20 6.00
N LYS A 470 19.69 -5.97 6.36
CA LYS A 470 18.53 -5.65 7.18
C LYS A 470 17.38 -5.22 6.28
N TYR A 471 16.34 -6.05 6.21
CA TYR A 471 15.17 -5.83 5.35
C TYR A 471 13.90 -5.77 6.20
N LYS A 472 13.12 -4.70 6.09
CA LYS A 472 11.80 -4.59 6.72
C LYS A 472 10.73 -5.02 5.71
N LYS A 473 10.21 -6.24 5.87
CA LYS A 473 9.18 -6.79 5.02
C LYS A 473 7.85 -6.07 5.23
N THR A 474 7.24 -5.69 4.13
CA THR A 474 5.88 -5.17 4.05
C THR A 474 5.17 -5.80 2.84
N GLU A 475 3.84 -5.73 2.79
CA GLU A 475 3.11 -6.18 1.61
C GLU A 475 3.49 -5.40 0.34
N ARG A 476 3.97 -4.16 0.48
CA ARG A 476 4.28 -3.28 -0.65
C ARG A 476 5.65 -3.54 -1.27
N ASN A 477 6.62 -4.04 -0.50
CA ASN A 477 8.00 -4.26 -0.95
C ASN A 477 8.38 -5.73 -1.15
N LYS A 478 7.40 -6.65 -1.02
CA LYS A 478 7.58 -8.09 -1.25
C LYS A 478 8.20 -8.41 -2.62
N PHE A 479 7.75 -7.73 -3.69
CA PHE A 479 8.29 -7.96 -5.03
C PHE A 479 9.72 -7.44 -5.20
N SER A 480 10.03 -6.29 -4.60
CA SER A 480 11.37 -5.70 -4.66
C SER A 480 12.41 -6.54 -3.93
N ALA A 481 11.99 -7.23 -2.86
CA ALA A 481 12.85 -8.11 -2.08
C ALA A 481 13.16 -9.46 -2.77
N GLN A 482 12.52 -9.77 -3.89
CA GLN A 482 12.78 -10.97 -4.69
C GLN A 482 14.26 -11.10 -5.08
N VAL A 483 14.96 -9.97 -5.23
CA VAL A 483 16.41 -9.94 -5.48
C VAL A 483 17.20 -10.75 -4.43
N PHE A 484 16.80 -10.75 -3.17
CA PHE A 484 17.52 -11.52 -2.16
C PHE A 484 17.32 -13.03 -2.32
N ASP A 485 16.12 -13.44 -2.72
CA ASP A 485 15.82 -14.83 -3.01
C ASP A 485 16.55 -15.29 -4.28
N ASP A 486 16.63 -14.44 -5.31
CA ASP A 486 17.35 -14.73 -6.57
C ASP A 486 18.86 -14.91 -6.35
N PHE A 487 19.43 -14.19 -5.38
CA PHE A 487 20.81 -14.35 -4.93
C PHE A 487 20.96 -15.45 -3.86
N ALA A 488 19.89 -16.16 -3.49
CA ALA A 488 19.89 -17.20 -2.46
C ALA A 488 20.47 -16.74 -1.10
N PHE A 489 20.10 -15.52 -0.67
CA PHE A 489 20.33 -15.08 0.70
C PHE A 489 19.60 -15.99 1.68
N GLU A 490 20.27 -16.37 2.77
CA GLU A 490 19.67 -17.16 3.84
C GLU A 490 19.07 -16.22 4.89
N THR A 491 17.98 -16.64 5.54
CA THR A 491 17.49 -15.89 6.69
C THR A 491 18.26 -16.31 7.94
N GLU A 492 19.01 -15.37 8.52
CA GLU A 492 19.73 -15.58 9.78
C GLU A 492 18.78 -15.40 10.98
N LYS A 493 17.93 -14.36 10.93
CA LYS A 493 17.00 -14.02 12.01
C LYS A 493 15.78 -13.27 11.50
N LYS A 494 14.62 -13.47 12.13
CA LYS A 494 13.41 -12.65 11.93
C LYS A 494 12.98 -12.02 13.25
N LEU A 495 12.68 -10.72 13.24
CA LEU A 495 12.16 -9.96 14.37
C LEU A 495 10.98 -9.12 13.89
N GLU A 496 9.76 -9.53 14.23
CA GLU A 496 8.52 -8.90 13.72
C GLU A 496 8.56 -8.81 12.18
N ASP A 497 8.49 -7.59 11.64
CA ASP A 497 8.58 -7.31 10.20
C ASP A 497 10.01 -7.21 9.67
N THR A 498 11.04 -7.29 10.53
CA THR A 498 12.45 -7.13 10.12
C THR A 498 13.13 -8.48 9.94
N HIS A 499 13.56 -8.75 8.72
CA HIS A 499 14.36 -9.89 8.33
C HIS A 499 15.85 -9.49 8.30
N PHE A 500 16.68 -10.33 8.91
CA PHE A 500 18.13 -10.27 8.81
C PHE A 500 18.55 -11.41 7.89
N LEU A 501 19.05 -11.03 6.72
CA LEU A 501 19.49 -11.96 5.69
C LEU A 501 21.01 -12.01 5.63
N ILE A 502 21.56 -13.14 5.21
CA ILE A 502 22.99 -13.38 5.11
C ILE A 502 23.34 -14.05 3.78
N PHE A 503 24.37 -13.54 3.12
CA PHE A 503 25.03 -14.20 2.00
C PHE A 503 26.42 -14.63 2.46
N LYS A 504 26.66 -15.94 2.47
CA LYS A 504 27.89 -16.53 2.98
C LYS A 504 29.03 -16.33 1.98
N SER A 505 30.21 -16.02 2.50
CA SER A 505 31.45 -15.78 1.75
C SER A 505 31.92 -16.97 0.90
N ASN A 506 31.47 -18.18 1.21
CA ASN A 506 31.76 -19.39 0.45
C ASN A 506 30.81 -19.64 -0.74
N LYS A 507 29.76 -18.83 -0.92
CA LYS A 507 28.84 -18.95 -2.07
C LYS A 507 29.39 -18.21 -3.28
N SER A 508 29.18 -18.78 -4.46
CA SER A 508 29.45 -18.07 -5.72
C SER A 508 28.43 -16.97 -5.93
N ILE A 509 28.90 -15.78 -6.32
CA ILE A 509 28.04 -14.66 -6.66
C ILE A 509 27.42 -14.94 -8.05
N PRO A 510 26.08 -14.96 -8.19
CA PRO A 510 25.44 -15.10 -9.49
C PRO A 510 25.87 -13.99 -10.46
N SER A 511 26.14 -14.34 -11.72
CA SER A 511 26.46 -13.34 -12.74
C SER A 511 25.27 -12.42 -13.00
N ASN A 512 25.54 -11.13 -13.24
CA ASN A 512 24.56 -10.18 -13.72
C ASN A 512 25.15 -9.31 -14.84
N ASP A 513 25.05 -9.79 -16.07
CA ASP A 513 25.61 -9.11 -17.25
C ASP A 513 24.60 -8.19 -17.96
N VAL A 514 23.52 -7.81 -17.27
CA VAL A 514 22.42 -7.03 -17.86
C VAL A 514 22.63 -5.52 -17.71
N VAL A 515 23.30 -5.10 -16.64
CA VAL A 515 23.47 -3.68 -16.28
C VAL A 515 24.95 -3.42 -16.08
N GLU A 516 25.48 -2.43 -16.79
CA GLU A 516 26.85 -1.96 -16.61
C GLU A 516 26.92 -1.07 -15.35
N VAL A 517 27.78 -1.40 -14.39
CA VAL A 517 27.98 -0.60 -13.18
C VAL A 517 29.23 0.28 -13.32
N ILE A 518 29.03 1.58 -13.33
CA ILE A 518 30.06 2.63 -13.43
C ILE A 518 30.32 3.18 -12.02
N LYS A 519 31.59 3.38 -11.65
CA LYS A 519 32.02 3.80 -10.31
C LYS A 519 32.68 5.15 -10.32
#